data_AF-A0A7S1D8W4-F1
#
_entry.id   AF-A0A7S1D8W4-F1
#
_cell.length_a   1.000
_cell.length_b   1.000
_cell.length_c   1.000
_cell.angle_alpha   90.00
_cell.angle_beta   90.00
_cell.angle_gamma   90.00
#
_symmetry.space_group_name_H-M   'P 1'
#
loop_
_entity.id
_entity.type
_entity.pdbx_description
1 polymer ?
#
loop_
_entity_poly.entity_id
_entity_poly.type
_entity_poly.pdbx_seq_one_letter_code
_entity_poly.pdbx_strand_id
1 'polypeptide(L)'
;YFPVSVYVKLLPKERRQHIFILTDDQNAIDEAHEFFPDLNWHYIDRPRFRGSEGGWENQLPSKSPKQEVITILGTFQLVQMCDTIVHGAGAFSDELFRAMSMTGKEITRLHVEQNSDE
;
A
#
# COMPACT_ATOMS: atom_id res chain seq x y z
N TYR A 1 -10.95 -5.38 4.04
CA TYR A 1 -10.68 -4.42 2.96
C TYR A 1 -11.22 -3.07 3.40
N PHE A 2 -10.45 -1.99 3.25
CA PHE A 2 -10.90 -0.61 3.48
C PHE A 2 -10.76 0.18 2.17
N PRO A 3 -11.69 1.08 1.85
CA PRO A 3 -11.56 1.93 0.68
C PRO A 3 -10.37 2.88 0.83
N VAL A 4 -9.74 3.25 -0.29
CA VAL A 4 -8.59 4.19 -0.36
C VAL A 4 -8.88 5.48 0.41
N SER A 5 -10.13 5.96 0.37
CA SER A 5 -10.57 7.14 1.10
C SER A 5 -10.26 7.13 2.61
N VAL A 6 -10.28 5.96 3.26
CA VAL A 6 -9.97 5.82 4.68
C VAL A 6 -8.48 6.10 4.94
N TYR A 7 -7.60 5.57 4.10
CA TYR A 7 -6.17 5.82 4.19
C TYR A 7 -5.82 7.28 3.90
N VAL A 8 -6.45 7.88 2.87
CA VAL A 8 -6.24 9.29 2.51
C VAL A 8 -6.66 10.22 3.64
N LYS A 9 -7.75 9.92 4.37
CA LYS A 9 -8.19 10.71 5.52
C LYS A 9 -7.15 10.79 6.63
N LEU A 10 -6.40 9.72 6.87
CA LEU A 10 -5.35 9.67 7.90
C LEU A 10 -4.06 10.39 7.48
N LEU A 11 -3.78 10.48 6.18
CA LEU A 11 -2.58 11.17 5.70
C LEU A 11 -2.62 12.68 6.04
N PRO A 12 -1.57 13.24 6.69
CA PRO A 12 -1.45 14.68 6.88
C PRO A 12 -1.50 15.42 5.54
N LYS A 13 -2.27 16.50 5.45
CA LYS A 13 -2.54 17.19 4.17
C LYS A 13 -1.24 17.65 3.47
N GLU A 14 -0.30 18.15 4.25
CA GLU A 14 1.03 18.59 3.83
C GLU A 14 1.93 17.47 3.30
N ARG A 15 1.60 16.20 3.60
CA ARG A 15 2.35 15.02 3.15
C ARG A 15 1.74 14.34 1.91
N ARG A 16 0.65 14.88 1.34
CA ARG A 16 -0.06 14.26 0.19
C ARG A 16 0.54 14.57 -1.18
N GLN A 17 1.76 15.12 -1.23
CA GLN A 17 2.39 15.49 -2.50
C GLN A 17 2.81 14.28 -3.35
N HIS A 18 3.28 13.20 -2.71
CA HIS A 18 3.64 11.95 -3.37
C HIS A 18 3.22 10.78 -2.50
N ILE A 19 2.34 9.94 -3.03
CA ILE A 19 1.78 8.81 -2.30
C ILE A 19 2.16 7.52 -3.02
N PHE A 20 2.92 6.66 -2.34
CA PHE A 20 3.24 5.34 -2.83
C PHE A 20 2.21 4.34 -2.31
N ILE A 21 1.38 3.79 -3.21
CA ILE A 21 0.34 2.81 -2.88
C ILE A 21 0.85 1.39 -3.13
N LEU A 22 0.68 0.54 -2.10
CA LEU A 22 1.02 -0.87 -2.14
C LEU A 22 -0.25 -1.70 -2.02
N THR A 23 -0.60 -2.38 -3.10
CA THR A 23 -1.81 -3.20 -3.18
C THR A 23 -1.65 -4.28 -4.26
N ASP A 24 -2.26 -5.43 -4.00
CA ASP A 24 -2.47 -6.54 -4.92
C ASP A 24 -3.80 -6.43 -5.69
N ASP A 25 -4.66 -5.47 -5.33
CA ASP A 25 -5.97 -5.22 -5.94
C ASP A 25 -5.95 -4.01 -6.89
N GLN A 26 -6.32 -4.24 -8.15
CA GLN A 26 -6.45 -3.21 -9.16
C GLN A 26 -7.56 -2.21 -8.82
N ASN A 27 -8.61 -2.63 -8.11
CA ASN A 27 -9.71 -1.72 -7.74
C ASN A 27 -9.23 -0.59 -6.83
N ALA A 28 -8.22 -0.83 -5.98
CA ALA A 28 -7.65 0.22 -5.14
C ALA A 28 -6.84 1.23 -5.98
N ILE A 29 -6.19 0.81 -7.06
CA ILE A 29 -5.53 1.72 -8.00
C ILE A 29 -6.58 2.55 -8.75
N ASP A 30 -7.64 1.90 -9.24
CA ASP A 30 -8.74 2.54 -9.96
C ASP A 30 -9.44 3.57 -9.04
N GLU A 31 -9.75 3.22 -7.78
CA GLU A 31 -10.35 4.12 -6.75
C GLU A 31 -9.44 5.34 -6.48
N ALA A 32 -8.13 5.13 -6.36
CA ALA A 32 -7.18 6.20 -6.10
C ALA A 32 -7.17 7.26 -7.21
N HIS A 33 -7.18 6.82 -8.47
CA HIS A 33 -7.19 7.74 -9.61
C HIS A 33 -8.56 8.36 -9.89
N GLU A 34 -9.66 7.63 -9.65
CA GLU A 34 -11.01 8.13 -9.90
C GLU A 34 -11.45 9.16 -8.84
N PHE A 35 -11.26 8.86 -7.55
CA PHE A 35 -11.79 9.68 -6.46
C PHE A 35 -10.78 10.67 -5.87
N PHE A 36 -9.49 10.49 -6.13
CA PHE A 36 -8.42 11.38 -5.66
C PHE A 36 -7.45 11.78 -6.79
N PRO A 37 -7.96 12.35 -7.90
CA PRO A 37 -7.14 12.66 -9.08
C PRO A 37 -6.09 13.73 -8.83
N ASP A 38 -6.28 14.58 -7.81
CA ASP A 38 -5.35 15.67 -7.47
C ASP A 38 -4.12 15.21 -6.67
N LEU A 39 -4.06 13.94 -6.27
CA LEU A 39 -2.92 13.36 -5.54
C LEU A 39 -1.98 12.66 -6.52
N ASN A 40 -0.66 12.79 -6.29
CA ASN A 40 0.32 12.10 -7.13
C ASN A 40 0.56 10.68 -6.62
N TRP A 41 -0.09 9.73 -7.29
CA TRP A 41 0.00 8.31 -6.98
C TRP A 41 1.20 7.66 -7.68
N HIS A 42 1.97 6.90 -6.91
CA HIS A 42 3.05 6.05 -7.37
C HIS A 42 2.76 4.61 -6.97
N TYR A 43 3.02 3.66 -7.85
CA TYR A 43 2.94 2.22 -7.56
C TYR A 43 3.86 1.46 -8.49
N ILE A 44 4.24 0.24 -8.07
CA ILE A 44 4.97 -0.67 -8.95
C ILE A 44 4.00 -1.16 -10.01
N ASP A 45 4.33 -1.01 -11.30
CA ASP A 45 3.53 -1.61 -12.36
C ASP A 45 3.67 -3.13 -12.33
N ARG A 46 2.58 -3.83 -12.01
CA ARG A 46 2.54 -5.28 -11.83
C ARG A 46 1.16 -5.81 -12.18
N PRO A 47 1.05 -7.10 -12.55
CA PRO A 47 -0.23 -7.80 -12.53
C PRO A 47 -0.88 -7.67 -11.15
N ARG A 48 -2.19 -7.42 -11.15
CA ARG A 48 -3.05 -7.33 -9.96
C ARG A 48 -4.34 -8.11 -10.22
N PHE A 49 -4.96 -8.55 -9.14
CA PHE A 49 -6.31 -9.09 -9.18
C PHE A 49 -7.34 -7.97 -9.25
N ARG A 50 -8.56 -8.26 -9.70
CA ARG A 50 -9.72 -7.35 -9.57
C ARG A 50 -10.73 -7.95 -8.61
N GLY A 51 -10.87 -7.35 -7.42
CA GLY A 51 -11.93 -7.73 -6.47
C GLY A 51 -11.87 -9.19 -6.03
N SER A 52 -12.88 -9.99 -6.37
CA SER A 52 -12.94 -11.43 -6.03
C SER A 52 -12.20 -12.32 -7.02
N GLU A 53 -11.65 -11.78 -8.11
CA GLU A 53 -10.83 -12.54 -9.05
C GLU A 53 -9.57 -13.04 -8.33
N GLY A 54 -9.53 -14.33 -8.03
CA GLY A 54 -8.40 -14.97 -7.36
C GLY A 54 -8.82 -15.86 -6.18
N GLY A 55 -9.90 -15.53 -5.48
CA GLY A 55 -10.26 -16.22 -4.23
C GLY A 55 -9.12 -16.19 -3.20
N TRP A 56 -9.33 -16.83 -2.04
CA TRP A 56 -8.28 -16.90 -1.00
C TRP A 56 -7.01 -17.64 -1.47
N GLU A 57 -7.14 -18.46 -2.53
CA GLU A 57 -6.11 -19.38 -3.02
C GLU A 57 -5.13 -18.75 -4.01
N ASN A 58 -5.50 -17.65 -4.68
CA ASN A 58 -4.58 -16.92 -5.55
C ASN A 58 -4.15 -15.61 -4.86
N GLN A 59 -3.09 -15.70 -4.07
CA GLN A 59 -2.47 -14.55 -3.40
C GLN A 59 -1.38 -13.89 -4.24
N LEU A 60 -1.00 -14.51 -5.37
CA LEU A 60 0.05 -14.03 -6.27
C LEU A 60 -0.53 -13.75 -7.67
N PRO A 61 -0.70 -12.49 -8.07
CA PRO A 61 -1.30 -12.14 -9.35
C PRO A 61 -0.38 -12.41 -10.54
N SER A 62 0.96 -12.46 -10.36
CA SER A 62 1.86 -12.87 -11.43
C SER A 62 2.01 -14.39 -11.49
N LYS A 63 1.99 -14.92 -12.72
CA LYS A 63 2.36 -16.32 -13.01
C LYS A 63 3.88 -16.55 -12.95
N SER A 64 4.67 -15.52 -12.70
CA SER A 64 6.13 -15.56 -12.62
C SER A 64 6.61 -15.33 -11.18
N PRO A 65 7.08 -16.38 -10.47
CA PRO A 65 7.62 -16.24 -9.13
C PRO A 65 8.81 -15.26 -9.06
N LYS A 66 9.60 -15.16 -10.14
CA LYS A 66 10.72 -14.19 -10.22
C LYS A 66 10.21 -12.76 -10.16
N GLN A 67 9.11 -12.46 -10.83
CA GLN A 67 8.52 -11.13 -10.83
C GLN A 67 7.94 -10.76 -9.46
N GLU A 68 7.31 -11.72 -8.77
CA GLU A 68 6.81 -11.53 -7.41
C GLU A 68 7.97 -11.21 -6.44
N VAL A 69 9.06 -11.96 -6.50
CA VAL A 69 10.25 -11.69 -5.68
C VAL A 69 10.85 -10.31 -5.98
N ILE A 70 10.97 -9.94 -7.26
CA ILE A 70 11.47 -8.61 -7.64
C ILE A 70 10.54 -7.51 -7.11
N THR A 71 9.22 -7.72 -7.18
CA THR A 71 8.22 -6.77 -6.67
C THR A 71 8.34 -6.60 -5.16
N ILE A 72 8.49 -7.69 -4.41
CA ILE A 72 8.68 -7.66 -2.96
C ILE A 72 9.99 -6.93 -2.60
N LEU A 73 11.10 -7.28 -3.23
CA LEU A 73 12.39 -6.63 -2.99
C LEU A 73 12.37 -5.13 -3.34
N GLY A 74 11.79 -4.79 -4.50
CA GLY A 74 11.61 -3.41 -4.92
C GLY A 74 10.72 -2.64 -3.95
N THR A 75 9.66 -3.26 -3.44
CA THR A 75 8.80 -2.67 -2.40
C THR A 75 9.61 -2.30 -1.16
N PHE A 76 10.42 -3.23 -0.63
CA PHE A 76 11.26 -2.96 0.54
C PHE A 76 12.28 -1.84 0.32
N GLN A 77 12.83 -1.71 -0.89
CA GLN A 77 13.72 -0.60 -1.24
C GLN A 77 12.98 0.73 -1.34
N LEU A 78 11.80 0.74 -1.98
CA LEU A 78 11.02 1.96 -2.20
C LEU A 78 10.46 2.52 -0.90
N VAL A 79 9.94 1.67 0.00
CA VAL A 79 9.36 2.16 1.27
C VAL A 79 10.39 2.85 2.16
N GLN A 80 11.67 2.49 2.09
CA GLN A 80 12.75 3.15 2.84
C GLN A 80 12.94 4.63 2.45
N MET A 81 12.41 5.04 1.29
CA MET A 81 12.40 6.45 0.88
C MET A 81 11.20 7.23 1.46
N CYS A 82 10.17 6.55 1.97
CA CYS A 82 9.00 7.18 2.55
C CYS A 82 9.24 7.57 4.02
N ASP A 83 8.58 8.64 4.47
CA ASP A 83 8.66 9.15 5.85
C ASP A 83 7.39 8.83 6.67
N THR A 84 6.35 8.33 6.02
CA THR A 84 5.06 8.01 6.64
C THR A 84 4.51 6.72 6.06
N ILE A 85 3.94 5.87 6.90
CA ILE A 85 3.20 4.68 6.49
C ILE A 85 1.79 4.70 7.10
N VAL A 86 0.80 4.50 6.24
CA VAL A 86 -0.60 4.30 6.63
C VAL A 86 -0.98 2.89 6.21
N HIS A 87 -1.38 2.05 7.16
CA HIS A 87 -1.64 0.64 6.87
C HIS A 87 -2.78 0.08 7.73
N GLY A 88 -3.43 -0.97 7.23
CA GLY A 88 -4.33 -1.81 8.03
C GLY A 88 -3.57 -2.91 8.78
N ALA A 89 -4.30 -3.83 9.41
CA ALA A 89 -3.67 -4.96 10.10
C ALA A 89 -3.00 -5.95 9.11
N GLY A 90 -1.75 -6.33 9.37
CA GLY A 90 -1.05 -7.36 8.61
C GLY A 90 0.45 -7.44 8.88
N ALA A 91 0.97 -8.68 8.99
CA ALA A 91 2.39 -8.92 9.24
C ALA A 91 3.30 -8.32 8.15
N PHE A 92 2.84 -8.28 6.90
CA PHE A 92 3.61 -7.65 5.82
C PHE A 92 3.79 -6.15 6.05
N SER A 93 2.75 -5.44 6.51
CA SER A 93 2.88 -4.01 6.85
C SER A 93 3.78 -3.76 8.05
N ASP A 94 3.81 -4.67 9.03
CA ASP A 94 4.75 -4.59 10.16
C ASP A 94 6.20 -4.69 9.67
N GLU A 95 6.47 -5.61 8.75
CA GLU A 95 7.80 -5.78 8.16
C GLU A 95 8.22 -4.57 7.30
N LEU A 96 7.29 -3.97 6.55
CA LEU A 96 7.58 -2.73 5.82
C LEU A 96 7.95 -1.60 6.78
N PHE A 97 7.18 -1.40 7.85
CA PHE A 97 7.51 -0.40 8.87
C PHE A 97 8.87 -0.65 9.52
N ARG A 98 9.20 -1.91 9.83
CA ARG A 98 10.52 -2.29 10.35
C ARG A 98 11.62 -1.91 9.36
N ALA A 99 11.45 -2.20 8.08
CA ALA A 99 12.42 -1.84 7.04
C ALA A 99 12.61 -0.34 6.89
N MET A 100 11.53 0.44 6.94
CA MET A 100 11.60 1.91 6.96
C MET A 100 12.39 2.42 8.16
N SER A 101 12.16 1.85 9.34
CA SER A 101 12.78 2.28 10.60
C SER A 101 14.28 1.98 10.66
N MET A 102 14.76 0.95 9.95
CA MET A 102 16.19 0.62 9.85
C MET A 102 17.02 1.70 9.13
N THR A 103 16.38 2.64 8.43
CA THR A 103 17.08 3.75 7.76
C THR A 103 17.62 4.81 8.74
N GLY A 104 17.18 4.78 10.01
CA GLY A 104 17.50 5.80 11.01
C GLY A 104 16.68 7.08 10.90
N LYS A 105 15.73 7.15 9.97
CA LYS A 105 14.75 8.24 9.85
C LYS A 105 13.65 8.11 10.91
N GLU A 106 13.09 9.23 11.32
CA GLU A 106 11.85 9.25 12.09
C GLU A 106 10.67 8.94 11.15
N ILE A 107 10.00 7.81 11.39
CA ILE A 107 8.90 7.33 10.54
C ILE A 107 7.57 7.52 11.27
N THR A 108 6.64 8.24 10.64
CA THR A 108 5.27 8.35 11.16
C THR A 108 4.48 7.09 10.80
N ARG A 109 3.94 6.41 11.80
CA ARG A 109 3.14 5.19 11.62
C ARG A 109 1.68 5.46 11.99
N LEU A 110 0.78 5.31 11.02
CA LEU A 110 -0.66 5.50 11.20
C LEU A 110 -1.38 4.19 10.88
N HIS A 111 -2.27 3.79 11.78
CA HIS A 111 -3.04 2.56 11.62
C HIS A 111 -4.48 2.91 11.21
N VAL A 112 -5.01 2.19 10.22
CA VAL A 112 -6.45 2.22 9.95
C VAL A 112 -7.13 1.37 11.02
N GLU A 113 -7.72 2.01 12.03
CA GLU A 113 -8.56 1.30 13.00
C GLU A 113 -9.73 0.62 12.28
N GLN A 114 -10.02 -0.63 12.64
CA GLN A 114 -11.36 -1.14 12.44
C GLN A 114 -12.24 -0.35 13.38
N ASN A 115 -13.01 0.61 12.86
CA ASN A 115 -14.24 0.99 13.53
C ASN A 115 -15.13 -0.25 13.51
N SER A 116 -14.98 -1.11 14.52
CA SER A 116 -16.03 -1.98 14.99
C SER A 116 -16.99 -1.07 15.74
N ASP A 117 -17.82 -0.30 15.03
CA ASP A 117 -19.03 0.37 15.54
C ASP A 117 -19.69 1.14 14.37
N GLU A 118 -20.53 0.43 13.61
CA GLU A 118 -21.94 0.74 13.27
C GLU A 118 -22.47 -0.21 12.19
#